data_AF-A0A7Y8L719-F1
#
_entry.id   AF-A0A7Y8L719-F1
#
_cell.length_a   1.000
_cell.length_b   1.000
_cell.length_c   1.000
_cell.angle_alpha   90.00
_cell.angle_beta   90.00
_cell.angle_gamma   90.00
#
_symmetry.space_group_name_H-M   'P 1'
#
loop_
_entity.id
_entity.type
_entity.pdbx_description
1 polymer ?
#
loop_
_entity_poly.entity_id
_entity_poly.type
_entity_poly.pdbx_seq_one_letter_code
_entity_poly.pdbx_strand_id
1 'polypeptide(L)'
;PQEVEGEESFLKATGLGPKWLAKMEEWGIISPELKSGRKIYSQDDITLGRLVVEMDQVGIGVKDGFQAEALRHYRDLFREIVVMSHKYYFEAALGKLSPEEFSKRVVQGREIMSTFFYHLYRKLSREEYRRILRLLETEPQEGGNSEGPGSVVPT
;
A
#
# COMPACT_ATOMS: atom_id res chain seq x y z
N PRO A 1 -10.33 -5.89 19.64
CA PRO A 1 -10.25 -6.05 18.16
C PRO A 1 -10.97 -7.33 17.76
N GLN A 2 -11.68 -7.33 16.62
CA GLN A 2 -12.35 -8.52 16.12
C GLN A 2 -11.32 -9.38 15.38
N GLU A 3 -10.95 -10.52 15.96
CA GLU A 3 -10.09 -11.51 15.30
C GLU A 3 -10.98 -12.47 14.48
N VAL A 4 -10.46 -12.98 13.36
CA VAL A 4 -11.15 -13.99 12.54
C VAL A 4 -10.34 -15.28 12.56
N GLU A 5 -11.01 -16.37 12.93
CA GLU A 5 -10.40 -17.69 12.98
C GLU A 5 -10.65 -18.47 11.69
N GLY A 6 -9.56 -18.99 11.11
CA GLY A 6 -9.58 -19.87 9.94
C GLY A 6 -9.64 -19.14 8.60
N GLU A 7 -9.03 -19.77 7.59
CA GLU A 7 -8.96 -19.24 6.22
C GLU A 7 -10.35 -19.04 5.61
N GLU A 8 -11.28 -19.97 5.81
CA GLU A 8 -12.64 -19.87 5.25
C GLU A 8 -13.37 -18.60 5.73
N SER A 9 -13.33 -18.35 7.04
CA SER A 9 -13.93 -17.16 7.63
C SER A 9 -13.24 -15.88 7.13
N PHE A 10 -11.93 -15.91 6.97
CA PHE A 10 -11.16 -14.78 6.46
C PHE A 10 -11.50 -14.45 5.00
N LEU A 11 -11.55 -15.47 4.13
CA LEU A 11 -11.92 -15.32 2.73
C LEU A 11 -13.35 -14.75 2.60
N LYS A 12 -14.28 -15.22 3.43
CA LYS A 12 -15.65 -14.67 3.49
C LYS A 12 -15.69 -13.22 3.96
N ALA A 13 -14.86 -12.86 4.95
CA ALA A 13 -14.84 -11.51 5.52
C ALA A 13 -14.18 -10.45 4.61
N THR A 14 -13.30 -10.89 3.70
CA THR A 14 -12.49 -10.03 2.83
C THR A 14 -12.91 -10.06 1.36
N GLY A 15 -13.50 -11.16 0.89
CA GLY A 15 -13.76 -11.40 -0.53
C GLY A 15 -12.52 -11.83 -1.32
N LEU A 16 -11.38 -12.04 -0.66
CA LEU A 16 -10.14 -12.43 -1.31
C LEU A 16 -10.25 -13.86 -1.86
N GLY A 17 -9.61 -14.13 -3.00
CA GLY A 17 -9.51 -15.49 -3.54
C GLY A 17 -8.47 -16.32 -2.76
N PRO A 18 -8.62 -17.65 -2.66
CA PRO A 18 -7.71 -18.51 -1.88
C PRO A 18 -6.27 -18.47 -2.38
N LYS A 19 -6.06 -18.40 -3.72
CA LYS A 19 -4.72 -18.24 -4.31
C LYS A 19 -4.06 -16.92 -3.90
N TRP A 20 -4.86 -15.86 -3.80
CA TRP A 20 -4.38 -14.55 -3.39
C TRP A 20 -4.09 -14.49 -1.90
N LEU A 21 -4.91 -15.13 -1.05
CA LEU A 21 -4.60 -15.27 0.38
C LEU A 21 -3.24 -15.94 0.58
N ALA A 22 -3.01 -17.10 -0.05
CA ALA A 22 -1.73 -17.80 0.03
C ALA A 22 -0.55 -16.90 -0.42
N LYS A 23 -0.75 -16.10 -1.47
CA LYS A 23 0.28 -15.18 -1.96
C LYS A 23 0.55 -14.02 -0.99
N MET A 24 -0.49 -13.43 -0.41
CA MET A 24 -0.36 -12.35 0.56
C MET A 24 0.28 -12.81 1.86
N GLU A 25 0.02 -14.06 2.27
CA GLU A 25 0.71 -14.71 3.40
C GLU A 25 2.18 -15.00 3.08
N GLU A 26 2.50 -15.54 1.90
CA GLU A 26 3.88 -15.71 1.42
C GLU A 26 4.62 -14.37 1.42
N TRP A 27 3.96 -13.30 0.99
CA TRP A 27 4.49 -11.96 0.98
C TRP A 27 4.43 -11.26 2.33
N GLY A 28 3.92 -11.89 3.39
CA GLY A 28 3.82 -11.30 4.73
C GLY A 28 3.10 -9.95 4.76
N ILE A 29 2.18 -9.72 3.82
CA ILE A 29 1.24 -8.59 3.83
C ILE A 29 0.08 -8.93 4.75
N ILE A 30 -0.41 -10.18 4.66
CA ILE A 30 -1.29 -10.79 5.64
C ILE A 30 -0.44 -11.72 6.49
N SER A 31 -0.55 -11.65 7.80
CA SER A 31 0.30 -12.42 8.72
C SER A 31 -0.52 -12.96 9.90
N PRO A 32 -1.23 -14.09 9.72
CA PRO A 32 -2.01 -14.68 10.80
C PRO A 32 -1.11 -15.20 11.92
N GLU A 33 -1.61 -15.11 13.15
CA GLU A 33 -1.03 -15.81 14.28
C GLU A 33 -1.49 -17.28 14.28
N LEU A 34 -0.62 -18.20 14.69
CA LEU A 34 -1.01 -19.59 14.94
C LEU A 34 -1.37 -19.77 16.42
N LYS A 35 -2.67 -19.91 16.73
CA LYS A 35 -3.16 -20.25 18.07
C LYS A 35 -3.79 -21.64 18.02
N SER A 36 -3.26 -22.58 18.82
CA SER A 36 -3.75 -23.97 18.89
C SER A 36 -3.84 -24.68 17.52
N GLY A 37 -2.87 -24.42 16.63
CA GLY A 37 -2.84 -25.00 15.29
C GLY A 37 -3.80 -24.37 14.28
N ARG A 38 -4.51 -23.29 14.65
CA ARG A 38 -5.42 -22.55 13.78
C ARG A 38 -4.86 -21.16 13.49
N LYS A 39 -5.07 -20.70 12.25
CA LYS A 39 -4.74 -19.34 11.82
C LYS A 39 -5.75 -18.36 12.38
N ILE A 40 -5.26 -17.31 13.03
CA ILE A 40 -6.02 -16.21 13.59
C ILE A 40 -5.58 -14.93 12.91
N TYR A 41 -6.50 -14.30 12.20
CA TYR A 41 -6.27 -13.07 11.46
C TYR A 41 -6.69 -11.87 12.28
N SER A 42 -5.83 -10.86 12.29
CA SER A 42 -6.07 -9.59 12.96
C SER A 42 -7.03 -8.70 12.16
N GLN A 43 -7.51 -7.62 12.79
CA GLN A 43 -8.29 -6.61 12.09
C GLN A 43 -7.49 -5.90 10.98
N ASP A 44 -6.17 -5.78 11.14
CA ASP A 44 -5.29 -5.19 10.14
C ASP A 44 -5.18 -6.11 8.92
N ASP A 45 -5.07 -7.44 9.13
CA ASP A 45 -5.11 -8.43 8.05
C ASP A 45 -6.41 -8.37 7.25
N ILE A 46 -7.55 -8.25 7.95
CA ILE A 46 -8.87 -8.14 7.31
C ILE A 46 -8.95 -6.86 6.48
N THR A 47 -8.46 -5.74 7.02
CA THR A 47 -8.45 -4.45 6.32
C THR A 47 -7.58 -4.50 5.06
N LEU A 48 -6.36 -5.04 5.17
CA LEU A 48 -5.46 -5.22 4.04
C LEU A 48 -6.05 -6.15 2.98
N GLY A 49 -6.67 -7.26 3.40
CA GLY A 49 -7.36 -8.18 2.49
C GLY A 49 -8.48 -7.51 1.69
N ARG A 50 -9.29 -6.66 2.33
CA ARG A 50 -10.34 -5.88 1.64
C ARG A 50 -9.78 -4.86 0.67
N LEU A 51 -8.73 -4.13 1.07
CA LEU A 51 -8.09 -3.13 0.20
C LEU A 51 -7.56 -3.75 -1.09
N VAL A 52 -6.99 -4.97 -1.03
CA VAL A 52 -6.54 -5.69 -2.23
C VAL A 52 -7.71 -6.00 -3.18
N VAL A 53 -8.88 -6.35 -2.64
CA VAL A 53 -10.09 -6.58 -3.45
C VAL A 53 -10.62 -5.28 -4.03
N GLU A 54 -10.64 -4.20 -3.24
CA GLU A 54 -11.05 -2.87 -3.69
C GLU A 54 -10.15 -2.35 -4.82
N MET A 55 -8.84 -2.62 -4.77
CA MET A 55 -7.90 -2.30 -5.85
C MET A 55 -8.30 -2.94 -7.18
N ASP A 56 -8.65 -4.24 -7.20
CA ASP A 56 -9.13 -4.92 -8.43
C ASP A 56 -10.44 -4.29 -8.94
N GLN A 57 -11.33 -3.86 -8.04
CA GLN A 57 -12.62 -3.26 -8.41
C GLN A 57 -12.50 -1.88 -9.05
N VAL A 58 -11.46 -1.11 -8.72
CA VAL A 58 -11.23 0.24 -9.27
C VAL A 58 -10.24 0.26 -10.45
N GLY A 59 -9.91 -0.90 -11.01
CA GLY A 59 -9.02 -1.01 -12.17
C GLY A 59 -7.53 -0.92 -11.82
N ILE A 60 -7.17 -1.21 -10.57
CA ILE A 60 -5.78 -1.32 -10.08
C ILE A 60 -5.51 -2.80 -9.77
N GLY A 61 -5.98 -3.68 -10.65
CA GLY A 61 -5.77 -5.11 -10.59
C GLY A 61 -4.70 -5.59 -11.56
N VAL A 62 -4.24 -6.82 -11.39
CA VAL A 62 -3.31 -7.47 -12.32
C VAL A 62 -3.87 -7.52 -13.74
N LYS A 63 -5.21 -7.65 -13.86
CA LYS A 63 -5.93 -7.64 -15.14
C LYS A 63 -5.78 -6.31 -15.89
N ASP A 64 -5.57 -5.22 -15.16
CA ASP A 64 -5.44 -3.86 -15.68
C ASP A 64 -3.97 -3.43 -15.85
N GLY A 65 -3.03 -4.38 -15.72
CA GLY A 65 -1.60 -4.15 -15.90
C GLY A 65 -0.86 -3.79 -14.61
N PHE A 66 -1.51 -3.82 -13.44
CA PHE A 66 -0.84 -3.62 -12.16
C PHE A 66 0.10 -4.80 -11.85
N GLN A 67 1.37 -4.50 -11.55
CA GLN A 67 2.33 -5.52 -11.16
C GLN A 67 2.10 -5.93 -9.70
N ALA A 68 1.57 -7.14 -9.49
CA ALA A 68 1.24 -7.67 -8.17
C ALA A 68 2.43 -7.63 -7.19
N GLU A 69 3.62 -7.94 -7.69
CA GLU A 69 4.88 -7.95 -6.96
C GLU A 69 5.23 -6.58 -6.36
N ALA A 70 4.69 -5.49 -6.91
CA ALA A 70 4.84 -4.16 -6.32
C ALA A 70 4.33 -4.11 -4.87
N LEU A 71 3.27 -4.86 -4.53
CA LEU A 71 2.76 -4.93 -3.16
C LEU A 71 3.79 -5.48 -2.19
N ARG A 72 4.53 -6.53 -2.59
CA ARG A 72 5.63 -7.07 -1.80
C ARG A 72 6.73 -6.03 -1.62
N HIS A 73 7.12 -5.34 -2.70
CA HIS A 73 8.13 -4.30 -2.63
C HIS A 73 7.72 -3.14 -1.72
N TYR A 74 6.47 -2.69 -1.78
CA TYR A 74 5.93 -1.69 -0.88
C TYR A 74 5.96 -2.15 0.57
N ARG A 75 5.58 -3.40 0.85
CA ARG A 75 5.68 -3.99 2.20
C ARG A 75 7.11 -3.96 2.72
N ASP A 76 8.08 -4.35 1.90
CA ASP A 76 9.49 -4.43 2.31
C ASP A 76 10.07 -3.05 2.62
N LEU A 77 9.82 -2.06 1.75
CA LEU A 77 10.19 -0.66 2.00
C LEU A 77 9.51 -0.10 3.25
N PHE A 78 8.22 -0.39 3.44
CA PHE A 78 7.49 0.12 4.60
C PHE A 78 8.00 -0.52 5.90
N ARG A 79 8.40 -1.80 5.88
CA ARG A 79 9.06 -2.46 7.00
C ARG A 79 10.34 -1.74 7.40
N GLU A 80 11.17 -1.30 6.44
CA GLU A 80 12.38 -0.51 6.73
C GLU A 80 12.04 0.83 7.38
N ILE A 81 10.99 1.51 6.92
CA ILE A 81 10.49 2.75 7.53
C ILE A 81 10.04 2.52 8.98
N VAL A 82 9.33 1.43 9.25
CA VAL A 82 8.88 1.08 10.61
C VAL A 82 10.06 0.74 11.52
N VAL A 83 11.06 -0.01 11.03
CA VAL A 83 12.27 -0.30 11.81
C VAL A 83 13.05 0.99 12.11
N MET A 84 13.19 1.87 11.13
CA MET A 84 13.85 3.16 11.29
C MET A 84 13.12 4.06 12.30
N SER A 85 11.78 4.15 12.21
CA SER A 85 10.98 4.96 13.13
C SER A 85 11.08 4.47 14.57
N HIS A 86 11.07 3.15 14.77
CA HIS A 86 11.36 2.56 16.06
C HIS A 86 12.77 2.92 16.53
N LYS A 87 13.82 2.80 15.72
CA LYS A 87 15.19 3.17 16.16
C LYS A 87 15.28 4.59 16.71
N TYR A 88 14.80 5.59 15.95
CA TYR A 88 14.80 6.99 16.42
C TYR A 88 14.07 7.18 17.74
N TYR A 89 12.95 6.47 17.90
CA TYR A 89 12.13 6.57 19.10
C TYR A 89 12.74 5.83 20.29
N PHE A 90 13.21 4.60 20.09
CA PHE A 90 13.85 3.77 21.11
C PHE A 90 15.16 4.39 21.59
N GLU A 91 16.01 4.90 20.70
CA GLU A 91 17.24 5.60 21.07
C GLU A 91 16.96 6.85 21.91
N ALA A 92 15.89 7.58 21.61
CA ALA A 92 15.49 8.74 22.39
C ALA A 92 15.00 8.36 23.82
N ALA A 93 14.46 7.15 24.00
CA ALA A 93 13.81 6.68 25.22
C ALA A 93 14.66 5.68 26.05
N LEU A 94 15.72 5.12 25.49
CA LEU A 94 16.54 4.07 26.13
C LEU A 94 17.11 4.56 27.47
N GLY A 95 16.87 3.80 28.54
CA GLY A 95 17.34 4.12 29.89
C GLY A 95 16.60 5.25 30.61
N LYS A 96 15.54 5.82 30.01
CA LYS A 96 14.78 6.95 30.58
C LYS A 96 13.38 6.59 31.07
N LEU A 97 12.89 5.39 30.75
CA LEU A 97 11.52 4.96 31.04
C LEU A 97 11.52 3.63 31.79
N SER A 98 10.55 3.42 32.68
CA SER A 98 10.24 2.10 33.20
C SER A 98 9.65 1.20 32.10
N PRO A 99 9.63 -0.14 32.28
CA PRO A 99 8.98 -1.06 31.34
C PRO A 99 7.50 -0.74 31.09
N GLU A 100 6.75 -0.33 32.11
CA GLU A 100 5.33 0.05 31.99
C GLU A 100 5.16 1.34 31.18
N GLU A 101 5.98 2.35 31.46
CA GLU A 101 5.98 3.61 30.71
C GLU A 101 6.35 3.36 29.25
N PHE A 102 7.36 2.53 29.02
CA PHE A 102 7.79 2.12 27.71
C PHE A 102 6.65 1.44 26.93
N SER A 103 5.99 0.45 27.54
CA SER A 103 4.86 -0.28 26.95
C SER A 103 3.71 0.65 26.55
N LYS A 104 3.28 1.55 27.46
CA LYS A 104 2.22 2.53 27.19
C LYS A 104 2.58 3.43 26.03
N ARG A 105 3.82 3.89 25.98
CA ARG A 105 4.30 4.83 24.98
C ARG A 105 4.51 4.17 23.61
N VAL A 106 4.81 2.87 23.54
CA VAL A 106 4.80 2.10 22.30
C VAL A 106 3.39 2.02 21.70
N VAL A 107 2.36 1.72 22.51
CA VAL A 107 0.98 1.66 22.03
C VAL A 107 0.53 3.01 21.48
N GLN A 108 0.78 4.10 22.22
CA GLN A 108 0.45 5.46 21.76
C GLN A 108 1.27 5.87 20.54
N GLY A 109 2.57 5.54 20.53
CA GLY A 109 3.48 5.82 19.44
C GLY A 109 3.05 5.16 18.14
N ARG A 110 2.53 3.93 18.20
CA ARG A 110 1.97 3.23 17.03
C ARG A 110 0.86 4.04 16.37
N GLU A 111 -0.15 4.46 17.13
CA GLU A 111 -1.30 5.20 16.58
C GLU A 111 -0.88 6.56 15.97
N ILE A 112 0.02 7.29 16.64
CA ILE A 112 0.54 8.57 16.14
C ILE A 112 1.32 8.37 14.85
N MET A 113 2.24 7.41 14.81
CA MET A 113 3.09 7.16 13.64
C MET A 113 2.28 6.60 12.46
N SER A 114 1.33 5.70 12.71
CA SER A 114 0.40 5.20 11.67
C SER A 114 -0.38 6.35 11.02
N THR A 115 -0.91 7.27 11.84
CA THR A 115 -1.62 8.46 11.34
C THR A 115 -0.71 9.38 10.54
N PHE A 116 0.52 9.60 11.02
CA PHE A 116 1.52 10.40 10.30
C PHE A 116 1.83 9.82 8.92
N PHE A 117 2.10 8.50 8.82
CA PHE A 117 2.41 7.86 7.55
C PHE A 117 1.22 7.89 6.58
N TYR A 118 0.01 7.66 7.07
CA TYR A 118 -1.21 7.77 6.26
C TYR A 118 -1.35 9.16 5.61
N HIS A 119 -1.19 10.22 6.40
CA HIS A 119 -1.29 11.58 5.87
C HIS A 119 -0.11 11.97 4.99
N LEU A 120 1.10 11.52 5.32
CA LEU A 120 2.29 11.76 4.51
C LEU A 120 2.16 11.13 3.12
N TYR A 121 1.72 9.87 3.04
CA TYR A 121 1.47 9.20 1.77
C TYR A 121 0.47 10.00 0.90
N ARG A 122 -0.67 10.40 1.48
CA ARG A 122 -1.70 11.18 0.77
C ARG A 122 -1.19 12.53 0.27
N LYS A 123 -0.30 13.17 1.02
CA LYS A 123 0.31 14.44 0.63
C LYS A 123 1.28 14.23 -0.54
N LEU A 124 2.25 13.32 -0.39
CA LEU A 124 3.27 13.05 -1.40
C LEU A 124 2.67 12.51 -2.70
N SER A 125 1.69 11.60 -2.61
CA SER A 125 0.95 11.08 -3.76
C SER A 125 0.29 12.21 -4.56
N ARG A 126 -0.34 13.17 -3.90
CA ARG A 126 -0.95 14.34 -4.56
C ARG A 126 0.08 15.23 -5.24
N GLU A 127 1.24 15.42 -4.62
CA GLU A 127 2.34 16.20 -5.20
C GLU A 127 2.89 15.52 -6.46
N GLU A 128 3.07 14.20 -6.42
CA GLU A 128 3.54 13.44 -7.56
C GLU A 128 2.51 13.39 -8.69
N TYR A 129 1.22 13.23 -8.40
CA TYR A 129 0.17 13.33 -9.42
C TYR A 129 0.16 14.68 -10.13
N ARG A 130 0.33 15.79 -9.40
CA ARG A 130 0.44 17.13 -10.01
C ARG A 130 1.70 17.28 -10.86
N ARG A 131 2.79 16.60 -10.51
CA ARG A 131 3.99 16.58 -11.34
C ARG A 131 3.74 15.79 -12.63
N ILE A 132 3.15 14.60 -12.54
CA ILE A 132 2.84 13.75 -13.69
C ILE A 132 1.89 14.47 -14.66
N LEU A 133 0.81 15.07 -14.16
CA LEU A 133 -0.14 15.82 -15.00
C LEU A 133 0.54 16.96 -15.76
N ARG A 134 1.42 17.72 -15.10
CA ARG A 134 2.20 18.76 -15.78
C ARG A 134 3.06 18.19 -16.90
N LEU A 135 3.71 17.04 -16.69
CA LEU A 135 4.53 16.41 -17.72
C LEU A 135 3.69 15.99 -18.94
N LEU A 136 2.51 15.41 -18.71
CA LEU A 136 1.57 15.02 -19.78
C LEU A 136 1.04 16.23 -20.55
N GLU A 137 0.84 17.36 -19.89
CA GLU A 137 0.44 18.62 -20.54
C GLU A 137 1.56 19.28 -21.36
N THR A 138 2.83 18.91 -21.11
CA THR A 138 4.01 19.53 -21.74
C THR A 138 4.54 18.73 -22.94
N GLU A 139 4.07 17.51 -23.20
CA GLU A 139 4.38 16.79 -24.44
C GLU A 139 3.60 17.42 -25.62
N PRO A 140 4.26 18.06 -26.61
CA PRO A 140 3.58 18.51 -27.81
C PRO A 140 3.12 17.28 -28.60
N GLN A 141 1.96 17.38 -29.27
CA GLN A 141 1.60 16.45 -30.33
C GLN A 141 2.64 16.54 -31.47
N GLU A 142 3.73 15.79 -31.38
CA GLU A 142 4.58 15.50 -32.53
C GLU A 142 3.83 14.50 -33.43
N GLY A 143 3.07 15.03 -34.38
CA GLY A 143 2.38 14.19 -35.38
C GLY A 143 1.30 14.86 -36.20
N GLY A 144 1.46 16.13 -36.59
CA GLY A 144 0.43 16.82 -37.35
C GLY A 144 0.93 18.03 -38.13
N ASN A 145 2.04 17.90 -38.86
CA ASN A 145 2.35 18.84 -39.93
C ASN A 145 3.12 18.14 -41.04
N SER A 146 2.38 17.55 -41.98
CA SER A 146 2.86 17.31 -43.33
C SER A 146 1.97 18.06 -44.31
N GLU A 147 2.60 19.05 -44.95
CA GLU A 147 2.33 19.57 -46.29
C GLU A 147 1.23 20.62 -46.48
N GLY A 148 1.66 21.89 -46.50
CA GLY A 148 1.47 22.76 -47.66
C GLY A 148 2.82 23.41 -48.01
N PRO A 149 3.10 23.87 -49.26
CA PRO A 149 2.12 24.55 -50.13
C PRO A 149 2.22 24.28 -51.65
N GLY A 150 1.08 24.50 -52.35
CA GLY A 150 1.00 24.80 -53.80
C GLY A 150 1.17 23.59 -54.74
N SER A 151 0.54 23.52 -55.92
CA SER A 151 0.11 24.60 -56.79
C SER A 151 -0.80 24.06 -57.91
N VAL A 152 -1.76 24.88 -58.36
CA VAL A 152 -2.21 25.07 -59.76
C VAL A 152 -3.07 23.99 -60.43
N VAL A 153 -4.37 24.29 -60.52
CA VAL A 153 -5.27 24.00 -61.67
C VAL A 153 -4.95 25.07 -62.74
N PRO A 154 -4.76 24.81 -64.07
CA PRO A 154 -5.88 24.39 -64.94
C PRO A 154 -5.56 23.59 -66.22
N THR A 155 -6.53 22.82 -66.72
CA THR A 155 -7.18 23.01 -68.04
C THR A 155 -8.44 22.16 -68.13
#